data_AF-A0A4S8YPW5-F1
#
_entry.id   AF-A0A4S8YPW5-F1
#
_cell.length_a   1.000
_cell.length_b   1.000
_cell.length_c   1.000
_cell.angle_alpha   90.00
_cell.angle_beta   90.00
_cell.angle_gamma   90.00
#
_symmetry.space_group_name_H-M   'P 1'
#
loop_
_entity.id
_entity.type
_entity.pdbx_description
1 polymer ?
#
loop_
_entity_poly.entity_id
_entity_poly.type
_entity_poly.pdbx_seq_one_letter_code
_entity_poly.pdbx_strand_id
1 'polypeptide(L)'
;MNVAKSSSTVFGYFVSLVTVFGTLNWISLLVPYVCMRRGLEKQGIPLSELPYGGPLQPYGAYFALTMTCLTVLFNGYTAFVHTFDLTKFVTSYIGVLVYIANFVGWKIMTRSKPVLASKMDLNSDRR
;
A
#
# COMPACT_ATOMS: atom_id res chain seq x y z
N MET A 1 -2.01 -18.48 37.47
CA MET A 1 -1.48 -17.51 36.48
C MET A 1 -1.56 -18.15 35.10
N ASN A 2 -2.26 -17.50 34.19
CA ASN A 2 -2.90 -18.14 33.03
C ASN A 2 -2.08 -17.85 31.76
N VAL A 3 -1.16 -18.74 31.39
CA VAL A 3 -0.28 -18.59 30.20
C VAL A 3 -1.06 -18.41 28.90
N ALA A 4 -2.30 -18.91 28.82
CA ALA A 4 -3.17 -18.78 27.66
C ALA A 4 -3.62 -17.33 27.38
N LYS A 5 -3.80 -16.49 28.42
CA LYS A 5 -4.27 -15.09 28.23
C LYS A 5 -3.18 -14.16 27.69
N SER A 6 -1.92 -14.42 28.01
CA SER A 6 -0.79 -13.65 27.44
C SER A 6 -0.54 -14.04 25.98
N SER A 7 -0.59 -15.33 25.64
CA SER A 7 -0.37 -15.80 24.26
C SER A 7 -1.43 -15.31 23.28
N SER A 8 -2.71 -15.28 23.68
CA SER A 8 -3.79 -14.76 22.82
C SER A 8 -3.62 -13.26 22.52
N THR A 9 -3.08 -12.51 23.46
CA THR A 9 -2.84 -11.07 23.30
C THR A 9 -1.71 -10.79 22.32
N VAL A 10 -0.61 -11.54 22.40
CA VAL A 10 0.52 -11.44 21.46
C VAL A 10 0.13 -11.90 20.04
N PHE A 11 -0.69 -12.95 19.93
CA PHE A 11 -1.22 -13.36 18.64
C PHE A 11 -2.09 -12.26 18.00
N GLY A 12 -2.93 -11.59 18.80
CA GLY A 12 -3.70 -10.43 18.35
C GLY A 12 -2.81 -9.30 17.79
N TYR A 13 -1.67 -9.04 18.45
CA TYR A 13 -0.69 -8.08 17.94
C TYR A 13 -0.09 -8.48 16.58
N PHE A 14 0.25 -9.76 16.40
CA PHE A 14 0.75 -10.24 15.10
C PHE A 14 -0.29 -10.14 13.99
N VAL A 15 -1.55 -10.48 14.26
CA VAL A 15 -2.63 -10.40 13.27
C VAL A 15 -2.86 -8.94 12.83
N SER A 16 -2.90 -8.00 13.77
CA SER A 16 -3.02 -6.57 13.43
C SER A 16 -1.83 -6.09 12.60
N LEU A 17 -0.62 -6.50 12.96
CA LEU A 17 0.61 -6.12 12.28
C LEU A 17 0.70 -6.67 10.85
N VAL A 18 0.36 -7.94 10.62
CA VAL A 18 0.29 -8.53 9.27
C VAL A 18 -0.80 -7.87 8.42
N THR A 19 -1.94 -7.52 9.03
CA THR A 19 -3.03 -6.81 8.33
C THR A 19 -2.56 -5.46 7.82
N VAL A 20 -1.84 -4.69 8.66
CA VAL A 20 -1.26 -3.39 8.26
C VAL A 20 -0.25 -3.58 7.14
N PHE A 21 0.68 -4.54 7.24
CA PHE A 21 1.64 -4.80 6.17
C PHE A 21 0.99 -5.24 4.85
N GLY A 22 -0.06 -6.06 4.91
CA GLY A 22 -0.85 -6.42 3.74
C GLY A 22 -1.46 -5.21 3.05
N THR A 23 -2.13 -4.33 3.82
CA THR A 23 -2.72 -3.10 3.25
C THR A 23 -1.67 -2.17 2.65
N LEU A 24 -0.50 -2.03 3.27
CA LEU A 24 0.59 -1.22 2.74
C LEU A 24 1.12 -1.80 1.42
N ASN A 25 1.27 -3.12 1.31
CA ASN A 25 1.65 -3.79 0.07
C ASN A 25 0.65 -3.54 -1.06
N TRP A 26 -0.66 -3.55 -0.76
CA TRP A 26 -1.69 -3.17 -1.74
C TRP A 26 -1.53 -1.74 -2.23
N ILE A 27 -1.21 -0.79 -1.35
CA ILE A 27 -0.90 0.60 -1.75
C ILE A 27 0.34 0.63 -2.65
N SER A 28 1.41 -0.08 -2.28
CA SER A 28 2.66 -0.16 -3.08
C SER A 28 2.44 -0.74 -4.48
N LEU A 29 1.44 -1.61 -4.67
CA LEU A 29 1.09 -2.18 -5.97
C LEU A 29 0.16 -1.27 -6.78
N LEU A 30 -0.83 -0.66 -6.14
CA LEU A 30 -1.81 0.20 -6.80
C LEU A 30 -1.19 1.50 -7.33
N VAL A 31 -0.21 2.07 -6.62
CA VAL A 31 0.48 3.31 -7.03
C VAL A 31 1.20 3.17 -8.39
N PRO A 32 2.14 2.22 -8.60
CA PRO A 32 2.80 2.04 -9.89
C PRO A 32 1.81 1.62 -10.97
N TYR A 33 0.75 0.87 -10.62
CA TYR A 33 -0.31 0.53 -11.56
C TYR A 33 -1.04 1.77 -12.11
N VAL A 34 -1.43 2.72 -11.23
CA VAL A 34 -2.05 3.98 -11.65
C VAL A 34 -1.08 4.83 -12.46
N CYS A 35 0.20 4.89 -12.07
CA CYS A 35 1.24 5.59 -12.84
C CYS A 35 1.43 4.96 -14.23
N MET A 36 1.43 3.63 -14.33
CA MET A 36 1.57 2.89 -15.58
C MET A 36 0.42 3.22 -16.55
N ARG A 37 -0.81 3.21 -16.04
CA ARG A 37 -2.01 3.58 -16.80
C ARG A 37 -1.95 5.01 -17.32
N ARG A 38 -1.49 5.97 -16.51
CA ARG A 38 -1.31 7.37 -16.94
C ARG A 38 -0.21 7.51 -18.00
N GLY A 39 0.82 6.66 -17.96
CA GLY A 39 1.85 6.58 -19.00
C GLY A 39 1.31 6.05 -20.33
N LEU A 40 0.50 4.98 -20.30
CA LEU A 40 -0.15 4.40 -21.48
C LEU A 40 -1.08 5.42 -22.17
N GLU A 41 -1.90 6.12 -21.39
CA GLU A 41 -2.81 7.17 -21.90
C GLU A 41 -2.04 8.32 -22.56
N LYS A 42 -0.91 8.74 -21.97
CA LYS A 42 -0.06 9.81 -22.53
C LYS A 42 0.69 9.41 -23.78
N GLN A 43 0.94 8.12 -23.99
CA GLN A 43 1.61 7.57 -25.17
C GLN A 43 0.63 7.15 -26.26
N GLY A 44 -0.69 7.29 -26.03
CA GLY A 44 -1.72 6.94 -27.00
C GLY A 44 -1.84 5.43 -27.25
N ILE A 45 -1.29 4.59 -26.38
CA ILE A 45 -1.37 3.12 -26.53
C ILE A 45 -2.76 2.68 -26.05
N PRO A 46 -3.61 2.14 -26.95
CA PRO A 46 -4.95 1.74 -26.58
C PRO A 46 -4.91 0.53 -25.65
N LEU A 47 -5.79 0.53 -24.66
CA LEU A 47 -5.89 -0.54 -23.65
C LEU A 47 -6.26 -1.91 -24.22
N SER A 48 -6.78 -1.94 -25.45
CA SER A 48 -7.03 -3.15 -26.22
C SER A 48 -5.77 -3.85 -26.72
N GLU A 49 -4.63 -3.16 -26.76
CA GLU A 49 -3.33 -3.78 -27.09
C GLU A 49 -2.71 -4.53 -25.90
N LEU A 50 -3.22 -4.30 -24.68
CA LEU A 50 -2.80 -5.07 -23.52
C LEU A 50 -3.61 -6.37 -23.42
N PRO A 51 -2.94 -7.54 -23.29
CA PRO A 51 -3.63 -8.82 -23.16
C PRO A 51 -4.48 -8.94 -21.89
N TYR A 52 -4.29 -8.03 -20.91
CA TYR A 52 -5.00 -8.00 -19.64
C TYR A 52 -5.69 -6.64 -19.39
N GLY A 53 -6.82 -6.42 -20.07
CA GLY A 53 -7.70 -5.28 -19.86
C GLY A 53 -8.89 -5.63 -18.96
N GLY A 54 -8.88 -5.20 -17.70
CA GLY A 54 -10.02 -5.38 -16.80
C GLY A 54 -11.14 -4.37 -17.12
N PRO A 55 -12.43 -4.78 -17.16
CA PRO A 55 -13.54 -3.92 -17.58
C PRO A 55 -13.78 -2.71 -16.66
N LEU A 56 -13.29 -2.74 -15.42
CA LEU A 56 -13.47 -1.68 -14.43
C LEU A 56 -12.26 -0.72 -14.29
N GLN A 57 -11.27 -0.83 -15.16
CA GLN A 57 -10.10 0.06 -15.14
C GLN A 57 -10.46 1.37 -15.84
N PRO A 58 -10.27 2.58 -15.26
CA PRO A 58 -9.40 2.93 -14.12
C PRO A 58 -10.10 3.13 -12.77
N TYR A 59 -11.44 3.18 -12.73
CA TYR A 59 -12.21 3.51 -11.52
C TYR A 59 -11.98 2.50 -10.39
N GLY A 60 -11.81 1.21 -10.70
CA GLY A 60 -11.52 0.17 -9.71
C GLY A 60 -10.18 0.38 -8.98
N ALA A 61 -9.16 0.92 -9.67
CA ALA A 61 -7.85 1.17 -9.05
C ALA A 61 -7.90 2.37 -8.08
N TYR A 62 -8.62 3.44 -8.44
CA TYR A 62 -8.83 4.58 -7.55
C TYR A 62 -9.66 4.18 -6.33
N PHE A 63 -10.73 3.41 -6.53
CA PHE A 63 -11.56 2.91 -5.44
C PHE A 63 -10.77 2.00 -4.48
N ALA A 64 -9.98 1.06 -5.01
CA ALA A 64 -9.13 0.18 -4.20
C ALA A 64 -8.08 0.99 -3.41
N LEU A 65 -7.49 2.02 -4.00
CA LEU A 65 -6.54 2.90 -3.32
C LEU A 65 -7.22 3.63 -2.15
N THR A 66 -8.38 4.23 -2.39
CA THR A 66 -9.16 4.93 -1.35
C THR A 66 -9.54 3.98 -0.21
N MET A 67 -10.05 2.80 -0.52
CA MET A 67 -10.44 1.81 0.49
C MET A 67 -9.25 1.31 1.31
N THR A 68 -8.08 1.15 0.68
CA THR A 68 -6.88 0.72 1.40
C THR A 68 -6.35 1.83 2.30
N CYS A 69 -6.36 3.10 1.85
CA CYS A 69 -6.05 4.25 2.70
C CYS A 69 -6.98 4.38 3.91
N LEU A 70 -8.29 4.20 3.70
CA LEU A 70 -9.26 4.20 4.80
C LEU A 70 -8.99 3.06 5.78
N THR A 71 -8.69 1.86 5.27
CA THR A 71 -8.36 0.70 6.11
C THR A 71 -7.17 0.99 7.02
N VAL A 72 -6.10 1.61 6.50
CA VAL A 72 -4.92 1.99 7.31
C VAL A 72 -5.30 3.02 8.39
N LEU A 73 -6.16 4.00 8.05
CA LEU A 73 -6.61 5.02 9.01
C LEU A 73 -7.46 4.42 10.14
N PHE A 74 -8.39 3.53 9.80
CA PHE A 74 -9.30 2.90 10.76
C PHE A 74 -8.66 1.75 11.55
N ASN A 75 -7.59 1.13 11.06
CA ASN A 75 -6.93 0.00 11.74
C ASN A 75 -6.48 0.35 13.17
N GLY A 76 -5.99 1.58 13.37
CA GLY A 76 -5.52 2.05 14.68
C GLY A 76 -6.57 2.75 15.55
N TYR A 77 -7.84 2.84 15.12
CA TYR A 77 -8.89 3.56 15.86
C TYR A 77 -9.10 3.01 17.28
N THR A 78 -8.92 1.70 17.47
CA THR A 78 -9.05 1.04 18.79
C THR A 78 -8.01 1.49 19.81
N ALA A 79 -6.90 2.12 19.39
CA ALA A 79 -5.91 2.69 20.30
C ALA A 79 -6.35 4.05 20.89
N PHE A 80 -7.35 4.69 20.28
CA PHE A 80 -7.85 6.01 20.66
C PHE A 80 -9.18 5.98 21.43
N VAL A 81 -9.86 4.83 21.53
CA VAL A 81 -11.17 4.73 22.19
C VAL A 81 -11.00 4.41 23.68
N HIS A 82 -11.62 5.26 24.52
CA HIS A 82 -11.70 5.22 26.00
C HIS A 82 -10.42 5.52 26.80
N THR A 83 -9.27 4.97 26.45
CA THR A 83 -7.98 5.25 27.14
C THR A 83 -6.85 5.16 26.14
N PHE A 84 -5.94 6.15 26.12
CA PHE A 84 -4.77 6.14 25.23
C PHE A 84 -3.79 5.05 25.67
N ASP A 85 -3.94 3.86 25.10
CA ASP A 85 -3.07 2.71 25.33
C ASP A 85 -1.86 2.81 24.39
N LEU A 86 -0.75 3.30 24.94
CA LEU A 86 0.51 3.48 24.21
C LEU A 86 0.99 2.18 23.57
N THR A 87 0.76 1.02 24.21
CA THR A 87 1.18 -0.28 23.69
C THR A 87 0.40 -0.63 22.44
N LYS A 88 -0.93 -0.48 22.45
CA LYS A 88 -1.77 -0.73 21.27
C LYS A 88 -1.54 0.27 20.14
N PHE A 89 -1.25 1.53 20.47
CA PHE A 89 -0.89 2.55 19.50
C PHE A 89 0.41 2.17 18.78
N VAL A 90 1.49 1.91 19.54
CA VAL A 90 2.78 1.55 18.94
C VAL A 90 2.67 0.28 18.13
N THR A 91 2.03 -0.78 18.64
CA THR A 91 1.89 -2.04 17.90
C THR A 91 1.09 -1.90 16.60
N SER A 92 0.07 -1.04 16.56
CA SER A 92 -0.75 -0.85 15.35
C SER A 92 -0.08 0.08 14.31
N TYR A 93 0.70 1.07 14.76
CA TYR A 93 1.29 2.09 13.89
C TYR A 93 2.77 1.87 13.56
N ILE A 94 3.48 1.00 14.28
CA ILE A 94 4.90 0.69 13.99
C ILE A 94 5.08 0.15 12.56
N GLY A 95 4.12 -0.64 12.07
CA GLY A 95 4.14 -1.15 10.69
C GLY A 95 4.11 -0.03 9.64
N VAL A 96 3.31 1.01 9.87
CA VAL A 96 3.24 2.18 8.99
C VAL A 96 4.54 2.99 9.02
N LEU A 97 5.10 3.22 10.22
CA LEU A 97 6.38 3.92 10.36
C LEU A 97 7.53 3.18 9.68
N VAL A 98 7.64 1.85 9.89
CA VAL A 98 8.66 1.01 9.24
C VAL A 98 8.51 1.05 7.73
N TYR A 99 7.28 1.02 7.21
CA TYR A 99 7.04 1.14 5.78
C TYR A 99 7.43 2.51 5.22
N ILE A 100 7.08 3.61 5.90
CA ILE A 100 7.52 4.96 5.50
C ILE A 100 9.04 5.05 5.53
N ALA A 101 9.68 4.54 6.59
CA ALA A 101 11.14 4.51 6.70
C ALA A 101 11.79 3.69 5.57
N ASN A 102 11.21 2.54 5.22
CA ASN A 102 11.69 1.72 4.10
C ASN A 102 11.50 2.42 2.76
N PHE A 103 10.33 3.00 2.51
CA PHE A 103 10.03 3.72 1.28
C PHE A 103 10.91 4.96 1.10
N VAL A 104 11.03 5.78 2.15
CA VAL A 104 11.89 6.97 2.17
C VAL A 104 13.35 6.57 2.11
N GLY A 105 13.76 5.54 2.84
CA GLY A 105 15.13 5.00 2.81
C GLY A 105 15.52 4.53 1.43
N TRP A 106 14.67 3.76 0.75
CA TRP A 106 14.87 3.34 -0.62
C TRP A 106 14.92 4.54 -1.57
N LYS A 107 14.01 5.50 -1.43
CA LYS A 107 13.98 6.71 -2.27
C LYS A 107 15.22 7.58 -2.09
N ILE A 108 15.75 7.70 -0.87
CA ILE A 108 16.99 8.43 -0.57
C ILE A 108 18.20 7.67 -1.12
N MET A 109 18.25 6.35 -0.95
CA MET A 109 19.36 5.51 -1.40
C MET A 109 19.44 5.43 -2.93
N THR A 110 18.31 5.21 -3.61
CA THR A 110 18.25 5.10 -5.08
C THR A 110 18.23 6.48 -5.75
N ARG A 111 17.99 7.57 -5.00
CA ARG A 111 17.75 8.93 -5.53
C ARG A 111 16.86 8.92 -6.77
N SER A 112 15.86 8.04 -6.78
CA SER A 112 15.03 7.77 -7.93
C SER A 112 14.16 8.99 -8.20
N LYS A 113 14.41 9.65 -9.34
CA LYS A 113 13.54 10.71 -9.84
C LYS A 113 12.17 10.08 -10.17
N PRO A 114 11.05 10.69 -9.76
CA PRO A 114 9.74 10.22 -10.19
C PRO A 114 9.73 10.20 -11.72
N VAL A 115 9.52 9.02 -12.31
CA VAL A 115 9.49 8.87 -13.76
C VAL A 115 8.27 9.63 -14.26
N LEU A 116 8.50 10.65 -15.09
CA LEU A 116 7.42 11.36 -15.75
C LEU A 116 6.66 10.35 -16.61
N ALA A 117 5.33 10.33 -16.52
CA ALA A 117 4.48 9.45 -17.33
C ALA A 117 4.81 9.53 -18.85
N SER A 118 5.30 10.68 -19.31
CA SER A 118 5.73 10.90 -20.71
C SER A 118 7.08 10.29 -21.08
N LYS A 119 7.95 9.94 -20.12
CA LYS A 119 9.28 9.33 -20.34
C LYS A 119 9.34 7.86 -19.93
N MET A 120 8.21 7.27 -19.56
CA MET A 120 8.15 5.88 -19.12
C MET A 120 8.35 4.98 -20.35
N ASP A 121 9.42 4.20 -20.35
CA ASP A 121 9.71 3.29 -21.47
C ASP A 121 8.74 2.11 -21.45
N LEU A 122 7.82 2.07 -22.40
CA LEU A 122 6.80 1.03 -22.56
C LEU A 122 7.00 0.20 -23.83
N ASN A 123 8.01 0.51 -24.65
CA ASN A 123 8.18 -0.06 -25.98
C ASN A 123 9.47 -0.86 -26.16
N SER A 124 10.46 -0.74 -25.26
CA SER A 124 11.77 -1.39 -25.41
C SER A 124 11.74 -2.92 -25.39
N ASP A 125 10.74 -3.54 -24.75
CA ASP A 125 10.58 -5.00 -24.64
C ASP A 125 9.46 -5.58 -25.55
N ARG A 126 8.96 -4.79 -26.50
CA ARG A 126 7.89 -5.22 -27.43
C ARG A 126 8.51 -5.96 -28.62
N ARG A 127 8.88 -7.23 -28.43
CA ARG A 127 9.23 -8.18 -29.51
C ARG A 127 8.24 -9.33 -29.58
#